data_AF-A0A316ALA4-F1
#
_entry.id   AF-A0A316ALA4-F1
#
_cell.length_a   1.000
_cell.length_b   1.000
_cell.length_c   1.000
_cell.angle_alpha   90.00
_cell.angle_beta   90.00
_cell.angle_gamma   90.00
#
_symmetry.space_group_name_H-M   'P 1'
#
loop_
_entity.id
_entity.type
_entity.pdbx_description
1 polymer ?
#
loop_
_entity_poly.entity_id
_entity_poly.type
_entity_poly.pdbx_seq_one_letter_code
_entity_poly.pdbx_strand_id
1 'polypeptide(L)'
;MKMQYLLLVLFFSSATIMAQPPEPPPGKRWVLNEAFSDEFNGTELDTTKWLNYHPTWKGRPPGLFLPSQVSVKDGYLQLKGGKMAKDSIIYNSAGEPMVFNVASGIVISKANDAYFGYYECRFKAAKTTMSSTFWLSTSTVSEGPEPCKDKYGLELDIQECIGREGEFDGKWFAKGMHSNGHFWYTDCEGKRHDYRSPEVRFPSDALESAAFNTYGGWWRDESGASFYYNRGEPKDMHFYDKVKSKPFDMPMTMRLASETYPTPWISLPTDEELADSTKNVCYYDWVRSYYLVDVAEPLKKGNRKNMGLLPESPDWPMFQEKVTFIKTTGPAQIGHELALNYMASKDRELCLVVSNEQGESIEEQILPVYAGYGQMAVTIRQPLAHGVYTAKVSIRPKGAKNNDRAYHHDSIAIEKTKGAL
;
A
#
# COMPACT_ATOMS: atom_id res chain seq x y z
N MET A 1 53.64 29.55 6.93
CA MET A 1 52.75 28.38 7.06
C MET A 1 51.31 28.84 6.88
N LYS A 2 50.66 28.53 5.75
CA LYS A 2 49.20 28.70 5.57
C LYS A 2 48.58 27.31 5.67
N MET A 3 47.81 27.09 6.72
CA MET A 3 47.12 25.83 6.99
C MET A 3 45.80 25.85 6.22
N GLN A 4 45.70 25.05 5.16
CA GLN A 4 44.47 24.85 4.42
C GLN A 4 43.62 23.81 5.15
N TYR A 5 42.42 24.20 5.58
CA TYR A 5 41.42 23.28 6.11
C TYR A 5 40.70 22.62 4.94
N LEU A 6 40.85 21.30 4.81
CA LEU A 6 40.09 20.48 3.87
C LEU A 6 38.71 20.20 4.47
N LEU A 7 37.66 20.78 3.88
CA LEU A 7 36.28 20.53 4.27
C LEU A 7 35.86 19.15 3.74
N LEU A 8 35.79 18.15 4.61
CA LEU A 8 35.31 16.81 4.28
C LEU A 8 33.78 16.84 4.19
N VAL A 9 33.23 16.99 2.98
CA VAL A 9 31.80 16.85 2.73
C VAL A 9 31.46 15.36 2.73
N LEU A 10 30.99 14.86 3.87
CA LEU A 10 30.40 13.52 3.99
C LEU A 10 29.05 13.51 3.26
N PHE A 11 29.05 13.04 2.01
CA PHE A 11 27.82 12.59 1.35
C PHE A 11 27.36 11.31 2.05
N PHE A 12 26.46 11.44 3.02
CA PHE A 12 25.61 10.32 3.42
C PHE A 12 24.70 10.00 2.25
N SER A 13 25.07 9.02 1.41
CA SER A 13 24.10 8.34 0.56
C SER A 13 23.22 7.50 1.49
N SER A 14 22.22 8.12 2.10
CA SER A 14 21.10 7.36 2.65
C SER A 14 20.51 6.60 1.48
N ALA A 15 20.79 5.30 1.40
CA ALA A 15 19.99 4.41 0.58
C ALA A 15 18.57 4.50 1.13
N THR A 16 17.75 5.38 0.55
CA THR A 16 16.33 5.45 0.83
C THR A 16 15.76 4.10 0.42
N ILE A 17 15.59 3.21 1.40
CA ILE A 17 14.88 1.95 1.22
C ILE A 17 13.43 2.33 0.89
N MET A 18 13.14 2.43 -0.40
CA MET A 18 11.82 2.82 -0.92
C MET A 18 10.77 1.80 -0.50
N ALA A 19 9.62 2.28 0.01
CA ALA A 19 8.34 1.56 0.16
C ALA A 19 8.21 0.34 -0.77
N GLN A 20 8.19 -0.91 -0.30
CA GLN A 20 7.95 -2.08 -1.19
C GLN A 20 6.76 -2.87 -0.67
N PRO A 21 5.91 -3.42 -1.56
CA PRO A 21 4.87 -4.35 -1.16
C PRO A 21 5.49 -5.60 -0.51
N PRO A 22 4.71 -6.39 0.24
CA PRO A 22 5.19 -7.63 0.83
C PRO A 22 5.74 -8.57 -0.24
N GLU A 23 6.54 -9.53 0.18
CA GLU A 23 7.05 -10.56 -0.75
C GLU A 23 5.87 -11.20 -1.51
N PRO A 24 5.87 -11.16 -2.86
CA PRO A 24 4.81 -11.74 -3.65
C PRO A 24 4.81 -13.27 -3.48
N PRO A 25 3.64 -13.94 -3.49
CA PRO A 25 3.59 -15.40 -3.45
C PRO A 25 4.31 -16.06 -4.64
N PRO A 26 4.64 -17.36 -4.54
CA PRO A 26 5.34 -18.07 -5.62
C PRO A 26 4.61 -17.99 -6.94
N GLY A 27 5.33 -17.61 -8.00
CA GLY A 27 4.77 -17.44 -9.33
C GLY A 27 3.93 -16.18 -9.53
N LYS A 28 3.89 -15.27 -8.54
CA LYS A 28 3.15 -14.01 -8.61
C LYS A 28 4.07 -12.79 -8.69
N ARG A 29 3.47 -11.65 -9.04
CA ARG A 29 4.11 -10.35 -9.10
C ARG A 29 3.17 -9.23 -8.70
N TRP A 30 3.69 -8.30 -7.90
CA TRP A 30 3.08 -7.00 -7.65
C TRP A 30 3.34 -6.03 -8.81
N VAL A 31 2.26 -5.45 -9.30
CA VAL A 31 2.25 -4.48 -10.41
C VAL A 31 1.58 -3.21 -9.92
N LEU A 32 2.20 -2.05 -10.12
CA LEU A 32 1.66 -0.78 -9.64
C LEU A 32 0.27 -0.50 -10.26
N ASN A 33 -0.66 -0.08 -9.41
CA ASN A 33 -1.97 0.42 -9.79
C ASN A 33 -1.96 1.94 -9.77
N GLU A 34 -1.64 2.55 -10.93
CA GLU A 34 -1.42 3.99 -11.06
C GLU A 34 -2.65 4.85 -10.74
N ALA A 35 -3.86 4.32 -10.94
CA ALA A 35 -5.11 5.01 -10.66
C ALA A 35 -5.34 5.25 -9.16
N PHE A 36 -4.65 4.48 -8.32
CA PHE A 36 -4.71 4.54 -6.86
C PHE A 36 -3.31 4.77 -6.25
N SER A 37 -2.38 5.29 -7.04
CA SER A 37 -1.02 5.59 -6.59
C SER A 37 -0.62 7.02 -6.95
N ASP A 38 -0.02 7.71 -5.99
CA ASP A 38 0.48 9.07 -6.13
C ASP A 38 1.63 9.32 -5.13
N GLU A 39 2.69 9.95 -5.62
CA GLU A 39 3.86 10.33 -4.81
C GLU A 39 3.77 11.78 -4.32
N PHE A 40 2.72 12.52 -4.69
CA PHE A 40 2.44 13.90 -4.24
C PHE A 40 3.60 14.89 -4.39
N ASN A 41 4.51 14.64 -5.34
CA ASN A 41 5.67 15.49 -5.65
C ASN A 41 5.32 16.66 -6.59
N GLY A 42 4.07 16.78 -7.02
CA GLY A 42 3.58 17.90 -7.82
C GLY A 42 3.41 19.19 -7.03
N THR A 43 2.91 20.23 -7.69
CA THR A 43 2.57 21.53 -7.07
C THR A 43 1.09 21.68 -6.73
N GLU A 44 0.27 20.71 -7.14
CA GLU A 44 -1.17 20.67 -6.92
C GLU A 44 -1.67 19.22 -6.91
N LEU A 45 -2.90 19.01 -6.44
CA LEU A 45 -3.54 17.69 -6.45
C LEU A 45 -3.79 17.26 -7.89
N ASP A 46 -3.41 16.04 -8.26
CA ASP A 46 -3.74 15.47 -9.57
C ASP A 46 -5.26 15.22 -9.66
N THR A 47 -5.96 16.21 -10.21
CA THR A 47 -7.42 16.16 -10.38
C THR A 47 -7.85 15.14 -11.43
N THR A 48 -6.94 14.53 -12.20
CA THR A 48 -7.31 13.41 -13.08
C THR A 48 -7.52 12.12 -12.28
N LYS A 49 -6.87 11.99 -11.11
CA LYS A 49 -6.96 10.83 -10.22
C LYS A 49 -7.83 11.07 -9.00
N TRP A 50 -7.88 12.30 -8.49
CA TRP A 50 -8.40 12.57 -7.15
C TRP A 50 -9.50 13.63 -7.15
N LEU A 51 -10.50 13.42 -6.30
CA LEU A 51 -11.45 14.43 -5.83
C LEU A 51 -10.94 15.00 -4.52
N ASN A 52 -11.01 16.32 -4.33
CA ASN A 52 -10.69 17.00 -3.06
C ASN A 52 -11.92 17.23 -2.17
N TYR A 53 -12.99 16.49 -2.41
CA TYR A 53 -14.23 16.53 -1.65
C TYR A 53 -14.90 15.15 -1.69
N HIS A 54 -15.77 14.91 -0.72
CA HIS A 54 -16.63 13.73 -0.74
C HIS A 54 -17.97 14.08 -1.43
N PRO A 55 -18.39 13.33 -2.47
CA PRO A 55 -19.59 13.66 -3.25
C PRO A 55 -20.88 13.74 -2.44
N THR A 56 -21.11 12.77 -1.56
CA THR A 56 -22.37 12.62 -0.82
C THR A 56 -22.26 13.00 0.66
N TRP A 57 -21.28 12.44 1.37
CA TRP A 57 -21.05 12.71 2.79
C TRP A 57 -20.32 14.04 3.01
N LYS A 58 -20.85 14.92 3.86
CA LYS A 58 -20.26 16.25 4.11
C LYS A 58 -19.15 16.25 5.16
N GLY A 59 -18.97 15.15 5.87
CA GLY A 59 -18.11 15.07 7.04
C GLY A 59 -18.89 14.71 8.29
N ARG A 60 -18.16 14.41 9.35
CA ARG A 60 -18.73 14.08 10.65
C ARG A 60 -18.82 15.35 11.49
N PRO A 61 -20.01 15.81 11.92
CA PRO A 61 -20.12 16.96 12.80
C PRO A 61 -19.20 16.84 14.03
N PRO A 62 -18.48 17.91 14.41
CA PRO A 62 -18.55 19.25 13.84
C PRO A 62 -17.63 19.51 12.63
N GLY A 63 -16.91 18.49 12.15
CA GLY A 63 -16.00 18.55 11.00
C GLY A 63 -16.70 18.54 9.64
N LEU A 64 -16.44 19.55 8.82
CA LEU A 64 -16.96 19.71 7.46
C LEU A 64 -15.82 19.58 6.44
N PHE A 65 -15.97 18.66 5.49
CA PHE A 65 -15.02 18.53 4.39
C PHE A 65 -15.09 19.74 3.47
N LEU A 66 -13.97 20.46 3.34
CA LEU A 66 -13.85 21.63 2.50
C LEU A 66 -12.68 21.45 1.51
N PRO A 67 -12.88 21.67 0.20
CA PRO A 67 -11.81 21.60 -0.80
C PRO A 67 -10.58 22.45 -0.46
N SER A 68 -10.79 23.60 0.20
CA SER A 68 -9.73 24.51 0.64
C SER A 68 -8.81 23.92 1.72
N GLN A 69 -9.12 22.75 2.29
CA GLN A 69 -8.30 22.05 3.28
C GLN A 69 -7.41 20.98 2.66
N VAL A 70 -7.46 20.82 1.34
CA VAL A 70 -6.64 19.88 0.57
C VAL A 70 -5.61 20.67 -0.22
N SER A 71 -4.33 20.32 -0.08
CA SER A 71 -3.25 20.90 -0.89
C SER A 71 -2.16 19.87 -1.14
N VAL A 72 -1.44 20.01 -2.26
CA VAL A 72 -0.18 19.28 -2.50
C VAL A 72 0.93 20.31 -2.56
N LYS A 73 1.90 20.20 -1.66
CA LYS A 73 3.08 21.08 -1.60
C LYS A 73 4.16 20.43 -0.73
N ASP A 74 5.39 20.88 -0.93
CA ASP A 74 6.56 20.41 -0.18
C ASP A 74 6.81 18.88 -0.30
N GLY A 75 6.32 18.27 -1.39
CA GLY A 75 6.39 16.82 -1.60
C GLY A 75 5.33 16.01 -0.84
N TYR A 76 4.25 16.64 -0.36
CA TYR A 76 3.21 15.99 0.43
C TYR A 76 1.80 16.38 -0.04
N LEU A 77 0.87 15.42 0.03
CA LEU A 77 -0.54 15.75 0.22
C LEU A 77 -0.73 16.19 1.67
N GLN A 78 -1.34 17.36 1.86
CA GLN A 78 -1.59 17.98 3.16
C GLN A 78 -3.10 18.15 3.36
N LEU A 79 -3.62 17.52 4.41
CA LEU A 79 -4.99 17.71 4.88
C LEU A 79 -4.94 18.55 6.15
N LYS A 80 -5.43 19.78 6.06
CA LYS A 80 -5.35 20.76 7.15
C LYS A 80 -6.68 20.88 7.89
N GLY A 81 -6.66 20.63 9.20
CA GLY A 81 -7.76 21.00 10.08
C GLY A 81 -7.77 22.49 10.40
N GLY A 82 -8.94 23.07 10.63
CA GLY A 82 -9.04 24.48 11.01
C GLY A 82 -10.34 24.82 11.72
N LYS A 83 -10.36 25.95 12.44
CA LYS A 83 -11.59 26.52 12.97
C LYS A 83 -12.31 27.27 11.85
N MET A 84 -13.62 27.02 11.68
CA MET A 84 -14.42 27.80 10.76
C MET A 84 -14.76 29.16 11.37
N ALA A 85 -14.71 30.23 10.57
CA ALA A 85 -15.05 31.58 11.02
C ALA A 85 -16.54 31.74 11.37
N LYS A 86 -17.39 30.87 10.82
CA LYS A 86 -18.83 30.81 11.07
C LYS A 86 -19.28 29.37 11.05
N ASP A 87 -20.27 29.06 11.87
CA ASP A 87 -20.94 27.76 11.85
C ASP A 87 -21.71 27.59 10.53
N SER A 88 -21.66 26.39 9.99
CA SER A 88 -22.49 25.94 8.87
C SER A 88 -23.53 24.95 9.40
N ILE A 89 -24.79 25.15 9.03
CA ILE A 89 -25.88 24.23 9.37
C ILE A 89 -26.28 23.46 8.12
N ILE A 90 -26.19 22.14 8.17
CA ILE A 90 -26.63 21.25 7.09
C ILE A 90 -27.64 20.27 7.67
N TYR A 91 -28.78 20.10 7.02
CA TYR A 91 -29.81 19.17 7.47
C TYR A 91 -29.52 17.75 6.98
N ASN A 92 -29.63 16.77 7.87
CA ASN A 92 -29.52 15.35 7.49
C ASN A 92 -30.78 14.87 6.74
N SER A 93 -30.79 13.61 6.32
CA SER A 93 -31.94 13.03 5.59
C SER A 93 -33.24 12.97 6.41
N ALA A 94 -33.15 13.04 7.74
CA ALA A 94 -34.30 13.12 8.65
C ALA A 94 -34.77 14.57 8.89
N GLY A 95 -34.10 15.57 8.29
CA GLY A 95 -34.41 16.99 8.47
C GLY A 95 -33.87 17.57 9.78
N GLU A 96 -32.93 16.90 10.44
CA GLU A 96 -32.33 17.38 11.68
C GLU A 96 -31.10 18.26 11.37
N PRO A 97 -30.95 19.41 12.04
CA PRO A 97 -29.81 20.30 11.81
C PRO A 97 -28.52 19.69 12.37
N MET A 98 -27.49 19.61 11.53
CA MET A 98 -26.12 19.30 11.94
C MET A 98 -25.29 20.58 11.91
N VAL A 99 -24.61 20.87 13.01
CA VAL A 99 -23.74 22.04 13.14
C VAL A 99 -22.31 21.66 12.81
N PHE A 100 -21.70 22.42 11.90
CA PHE A 100 -20.32 22.28 11.49
C PHE A 100 -19.55 23.54 11.80
N ASN A 101 -18.46 23.42 12.55
CA ASN A 101 -17.60 24.55 12.88
C ASN A 101 -16.10 24.21 12.85
N VAL A 102 -15.74 23.00 12.45
CA VAL A 102 -14.36 22.58 12.20
C VAL A 102 -14.22 22.29 10.71
N ALA A 103 -13.21 22.88 10.08
CA ALA A 103 -12.82 22.60 8.71
C ALA A 103 -11.98 21.32 8.67
N SER A 104 -12.35 20.41 7.77
CA SER A 104 -11.77 19.09 7.58
C SER A 104 -11.40 18.87 6.11
N GLY A 105 -10.55 17.88 5.83
CA GLY A 105 -10.10 17.58 4.46
C GLY A 105 -10.32 16.11 4.11
N ILE A 106 -10.66 15.83 2.84
CA ILE A 106 -10.74 14.48 2.31
C ILE A 106 -10.32 14.46 0.84
N VAL A 107 -9.61 13.40 0.47
CA VAL A 107 -9.29 13.05 -0.90
C VAL A 107 -9.89 11.69 -1.23
N ILE A 108 -10.53 11.57 -2.40
CA ILE A 108 -11.16 10.33 -2.87
C ILE A 108 -10.66 10.02 -4.28
N SER A 109 -10.34 8.76 -4.57
CA SER A 109 -10.01 8.33 -5.92
C SER A 109 -11.22 8.52 -6.86
N LYS A 110 -10.97 8.99 -8.08
CA LYS A 110 -11.95 8.97 -9.17
C LYS A 110 -12.19 7.57 -9.69
N ALA A 111 -11.15 6.73 -9.67
CA ALA A 111 -11.27 5.30 -9.89
C ALA A 111 -12.05 4.65 -8.73
N ASN A 112 -12.90 3.69 -9.07
CA ASN A 112 -13.78 2.97 -8.14
C ASN A 112 -13.70 1.45 -8.38
N ASP A 113 -12.58 0.99 -8.91
CA ASP A 113 -12.26 -0.41 -9.20
C ASP A 113 -11.15 -0.95 -8.29
N ALA A 114 -10.92 -0.34 -7.12
CA ALA A 114 -10.05 -0.92 -6.10
C ALA A 114 -10.64 -2.25 -5.66
N TYR A 115 -9.92 -3.33 -5.91
CA TYR A 115 -10.30 -4.69 -5.63
C TYR A 115 -9.03 -5.51 -5.37
N PHE A 116 -9.16 -6.66 -4.69
CA PHE A 116 -8.07 -7.55 -4.25
C PHE A 116 -6.65 -7.14 -4.67
N GLY A 117 -5.94 -6.54 -3.72
CA GLY A 117 -4.67 -5.90 -3.99
C GLY A 117 -3.98 -5.46 -2.70
N TYR A 118 -2.77 -4.95 -2.85
CA TYR A 118 -2.04 -4.33 -1.75
C TYR A 118 -2.16 -2.81 -1.85
N TYR A 119 -2.45 -2.18 -0.72
CA TYR A 119 -2.67 -0.74 -0.61
C TYR A 119 -1.83 -0.24 0.55
N GLU A 120 -0.92 0.69 0.30
CA GLU A 120 0.01 1.20 1.31
C GLU A 120 0.07 2.73 1.22
N CYS A 121 0.16 3.38 2.37
CA CYS A 121 0.49 4.80 2.41
C CYS A 121 1.61 5.04 3.41
N ARG A 122 2.31 6.15 3.22
CA ARG A 122 3.23 6.70 4.22
C ARG A 122 2.71 8.06 4.65
N PHE A 123 2.23 8.15 5.89
CA PHE A 123 1.76 9.42 6.43
C PHE A 123 2.25 9.68 7.84
N LYS A 124 2.19 10.96 8.23
CA LYS A 124 2.40 11.46 9.58
C LYS A 124 1.14 12.20 10.03
N ALA A 125 0.56 11.76 11.13
CA ALA A 125 -0.71 12.30 11.63
C ALA A 125 -0.58 13.77 12.07
N ALA A 126 -1.70 14.48 12.07
CA ALA A 126 -1.79 15.80 12.70
C ALA A 126 -1.54 15.68 14.22
N LYS A 127 -0.85 16.63 14.85
CA LYS A 127 -0.63 16.67 16.32
C LYS A 127 -1.86 17.19 17.08
N THR A 128 -3.03 16.79 16.64
CA THR A 128 -4.34 17.15 17.20
C THR A 128 -5.18 15.88 17.32
N THR A 129 -6.44 16.02 17.73
CA THR A 129 -7.42 14.93 17.69
C THR A 129 -8.22 14.87 16.39
N MET A 130 -7.89 15.71 15.40
CA MET A 130 -8.30 15.44 14.01
C MET A 130 -7.71 14.12 13.57
N SER A 131 -8.51 13.28 12.93
CA SER A 131 -8.08 11.99 12.46
C SER A 131 -7.06 12.09 11.34
N SER A 132 -6.39 10.98 11.08
CA SER A 132 -5.56 10.76 9.90
C SER A 132 -5.85 9.33 9.43
N THR A 133 -6.53 9.19 8.30
CA THR A 133 -7.09 7.91 7.86
C THR A 133 -6.70 7.53 6.44
N PHE A 134 -6.69 6.23 6.19
CA PHE A 134 -6.48 5.61 4.89
C PHE A 134 -7.37 4.37 4.80
N TRP A 135 -8.36 4.43 3.91
CA TRP A 135 -9.42 3.43 3.88
C TRP A 135 -10.00 3.28 2.48
N LEU A 136 -10.65 2.14 2.25
CA LEU A 136 -11.41 1.85 1.05
C LEU A 136 -12.88 1.78 1.41
N SER A 137 -13.77 2.26 0.55
CA SER A 137 -15.21 2.11 0.76
C SER A 137 -16.00 2.13 -0.54
N THR A 138 -17.10 1.38 -0.58
CA THR A 138 -18.01 1.41 -1.72
C THR A 138 -18.61 2.80 -1.92
N SER A 139 -18.77 3.18 -3.18
CA SER A 139 -19.42 4.44 -3.56
C SER A 139 -20.94 4.34 -3.56
N THR A 140 -21.46 3.12 -3.61
CA THR A 140 -22.89 2.80 -3.65
C THR A 140 -23.19 1.64 -2.71
N VAL A 141 -24.47 1.50 -2.35
CA VAL A 141 -24.99 0.30 -1.70
C VAL A 141 -25.41 -0.71 -2.76
N SER A 142 -25.30 -2.00 -2.45
CA SER A 142 -25.70 -3.11 -3.31
C SER A 142 -26.79 -3.95 -2.66
N GLU A 143 -27.49 -4.77 -3.45
CA GLU A 143 -28.51 -5.72 -2.98
C GLU A 143 -27.89 -6.77 -2.05
N GLY A 144 -28.49 -6.99 -0.89
CA GLY A 144 -27.98 -7.97 0.06
C GLY A 144 -28.28 -9.42 -0.34
N PRO A 145 -27.86 -10.40 0.48
CA PRO A 145 -28.00 -11.82 0.16
C PRO A 145 -29.43 -12.37 0.35
N GLU A 146 -30.31 -11.67 1.06
CA GLU A 146 -31.65 -12.16 1.35
C GLU A 146 -32.64 -11.90 0.20
N PRO A 147 -33.70 -12.72 0.02
CA PRO A 147 -34.72 -12.53 -1.01
C PRO A 147 -35.70 -11.38 -0.67
N CYS A 148 -35.21 -10.31 -0.06
CA CYS A 148 -35.93 -9.10 0.31
C CYS A 148 -35.25 -7.87 -0.31
N LYS A 149 -35.56 -6.65 0.16
CA LYS A 149 -34.88 -5.42 -0.30
C LYS A 149 -33.74 -5.00 0.63
N ASP A 150 -33.04 -5.99 1.20
CA ASP A 150 -31.86 -5.74 2.01
C ASP A 150 -30.74 -5.15 1.16
N LYS A 151 -29.81 -4.46 1.83
CA LYS A 151 -28.71 -3.77 1.15
C LYS A 151 -27.45 -3.85 1.98
N TYR A 152 -26.30 -3.77 1.32
CA TYR A 152 -25.03 -3.67 2.01
C TYR A 152 -24.04 -2.73 1.32
N GLY A 153 -23.14 -2.17 2.11
CA GLY A 153 -21.96 -1.45 1.68
C GLY A 153 -20.75 -1.96 2.46
N LEU A 154 -19.55 -1.69 1.94
CA LEU A 154 -18.31 -2.17 2.52
C LEU A 154 -17.35 -1.02 2.79
N GLU A 155 -16.54 -1.19 3.83
CA GLU A 155 -15.46 -0.30 4.19
C GLU A 155 -14.32 -1.10 4.81
N LEU A 156 -13.11 -0.90 4.29
CA LEU A 156 -11.87 -1.51 4.76
C LEU A 156 -10.93 -0.39 5.22
N ASP A 157 -10.78 -0.27 6.53
CA ASP A 157 -9.88 0.70 7.13
C ASP A 157 -8.49 0.09 7.22
N ILE A 158 -7.59 0.60 6.38
CA ILE A 158 -6.18 0.19 6.45
C ILE A 158 -5.53 0.87 7.64
N GLN A 159 -5.77 2.16 7.82
CA GLN A 159 -5.32 2.88 8.99
C GLN A 159 -6.32 3.93 9.40
N GLU A 160 -6.62 3.95 10.70
CA GLU A 160 -7.22 5.08 11.37
C GLU A 160 -6.42 5.42 12.63
N CYS A 161 -6.19 6.71 12.85
CA CYS A 161 -5.58 7.19 14.10
C CYS A 161 -5.92 8.65 14.33
N ILE A 162 -5.54 9.13 15.51
CA ILE A 162 -5.30 10.54 15.79
C ILE A 162 -3.81 10.72 16.09
N GLY A 163 -3.34 11.96 16.29
CA GLY A 163 -1.93 12.20 16.57
C GLY A 163 -1.63 12.86 17.91
N ARG A 164 -2.59 12.87 18.85
CA ARG A 164 -2.37 13.35 20.22
C ARG A 164 -3.16 12.52 21.24
N GLU A 165 -2.57 12.25 22.39
CA GLU A 165 -3.24 11.67 23.56
C GLU A 165 -3.97 12.73 24.42
N GLY A 166 -4.91 12.28 25.24
CA GLY A 166 -5.57 13.12 26.23
C GLY A 166 -6.52 12.32 27.12
N GLU A 167 -7.33 13.03 27.90
CA GLU A 167 -8.34 12.44 28.78
C GLU A 167 -9.66 12.22 28.02
N PHE A 168 -9.70 11.13 27.25
CA PHE A 168 -10.89 10.64 26.52
C PHE A 168 -10.76 9.12 26.28
N ASP A 169 -11.87 8.44 26.00
CA ASP A 169 -11.93 6.97 26.01
C ASP A 169 -11.02 6.31 24.96
N GLY A 170 -10.88 6.95 23.81
CA GLY A 170 -10.10 6.49 22.65
C GLY A 170 -8.63 6.90 22.65
N LYS A 171 -8.03 7.30 23.78
CA LYS A 171 -6.64 7.81 23.82
C LYS A 171 -5.58 6.89 23.20
N TRP A 172 -5.79 5.58 23.24
CA TRP A 172 -4.91 4.57 22.61
C TRP A 172 -4.84 4.70 21.07
N PHE A 173 -5.82 5.35 20.45
CA PHE A 173 -5.89 5.59 19.02
C PHE A 173 -4.84 6.57 18.49
N ALA A 174 -4.11 7.23 19.40
CA ALA A 174 -3.02 8.13 19.05
C ALA A 174 -1.71 7.43 18.70
N LYS A 175 -1.63 6.12 18.95
CA LYS A 175 -0.41 5.32 18.87
C LYS A 175 -0.67 4.04 18.10
N GLY A 176 0.18 3.78 17.12
CA GLY A 176 0.16 2.57 16.31
C GLY A 176 -0.82 2.58 15.15
N MET A 177 -0.98 1.41 14.55
CA MET A 177 -1.92 1.16 13.48
C MET A 177 -3.20 0.53 14.02
N HIS A 178 -4.36 0.99 13.55
CA HIS A 178 -5.69 0.47 13.87
C HIS A 178 -6.46 0.24 12.58
N SER A 179 -6.79 -1.02 12.32
CA SER A 179 -7.43 -1.45 11.08
C SER A 179 -8.75 -2.14 11.38
N ASN A 180 -9.78 -1.79 10.63
CA ASN A 180 -11.15 -2.27 10.79
C ASN A 180 -11.73 -2.72 9.44
N GLY A 181 -12.81 -3.50 9.51
CA GLY A 181 -13.59 -3.87 8.34
C GLY A 181 -15.07 -3.80 8.66
N HIS A 182 -15.79 -2.88 8.02
CA HIS A 182 -17.20 -2.65 8.23
C HIS A 182 -18.05 -3.28 7.12
N PHE A 183 -19.08 -4.01 7.54
CA PHE A 183 -20.16 -4.49 6.70
C PHE A 183 -21.43 -3.72 7.06
N TRP A 184 -21.71 -2.67 6.29
CA TRP A 184 -22.85 -1.77 6.50
C TRP A 184 -24.12 -2.40 5.96
N TYR A 185 -24.86 -3.14 6.78
CA TYR A 185 -26.04 -3.89 6.35
C TYR A 185 -27.34 -3.15 6.66
N THR A 186 -28.28 -3.14 5.74
CA THR A 186 -29.68 -2.76 5.98
C THR A 186 -30.52 -4.01 5.79
N ASP A 187 -31.16 -4.48 6.86
CA ASP A 187 -31.93 -5.74 6.85
C ASP A 187 -33.28 -5.61 6.11
N CYS A 188 -34.02 -6.72 6.05
CA CYS A 188 -35.32 -6.78 5.38
C CYS A 188 -36.37 -5.84 6.00
N GLU A 189 -36.21 -5.50 7.27
CA GLU A 189 -37.02 -4.54 8.01
C GLU A 189 -36.61 -3.07 7.76
N GLY A 190 -35.52 -2.85 7.01
CA GLY A 190 -34.99 -1.53 6.71
C GLY A 190 -34.12 -0.94 7.83
N LYS A 191 -33.76 -1.73 8.84
CA LYS A 191 -32.87 -1.30 9.92
C LYS A 191 -31.42 -1.42 9.49
N ARG A 192 -30.65 -0.35 9.71
CA ARG A 192 -29.22 -0.30 9.42
C ARG A 192 -28.40 -0.84 10.59
N HIS A 193 -27.39 -1.64 10.27
CA HIS A 193 -26.43 -2.26 11.17
C HIS A 193 -25.00 -1.97 10.70
N ASP A 194 -24.11 -1.84 11.68
CA ASP A 194 -22.67 -1.75 11.50
C ASP A 194 -22.05 -3.04 12.03
N TYR A 195 -21.88 -4.04 11.17
CA TYR A 195 -21.21 -5.26 11.56
C TYR A 195 -19.72 -5.14 11.29
N ARG A 196 -18.92 -5.32 12.35
CA ARG A 196 -17.48 -5.11 12.29
C ARG A 196 -16.73 -6.42 12.36
N SER A 197 -15.68 -6.48 11.56
CA SER A 197 -14.64 -7.51 11.66
C SER A 197 -13.83 -7.30 12.94
N PRO A 198 -13.19 -8.34 13.50
CA PRO A 198 -12.27 -8.18 14.62
C PRO A 198 -11.14 -7.21 14.23
N GLU A 199 -10.97 -6.15 15.02
CA GLU A 199 -9.96 -5.13 14.78
C GLU A 199 -8.55 -5.71 14.82
N VAL A 200 -7.69 -5.22 13.93
CA VAL A 200 -6.26 -5.51 13.94
C VAL A 200 -5.51 -4.27 14.41
N ARG A 201 -4.70 -4.44 15.46
CA ARG A 201 -3.91 -3.34 16.04
C ARG A 201 -2.42 -3.65 16.03
N PHE A 202 -1.61 -2.63 15.73
CA PHE A 202 -0.16 -2.64 15.96
C PHE A 202 0.18 -1.53 16.97
N PRO A 203 0.34 -1.84 18.26
CA PRO A 203 0.68 -0.81 19.24
C PRO A 203 2.07 -0.21 18.96
N SER A 204 2.23 1.07 19.32
CA SER A 204 3.48 1.83 19.24
C SER A 204 3.68 2.59 20.55
N ASP A 205 4.92 2.85 20.93
CA ASP A 205 5.25 3.72 22.07
C ASP A 205 5.20 5.20 21.68
N ALA A 206 5.38 5.51 20.38
CA ALA A 206 5.38 6.86 19.84
C ALA A 206 3.99 7.24 19.32
N LEU A 207 3.69 8.55 19.34
CA LEU A 207 2.50 9.09 18.68
C LEU A 207 2.66 8.98 17.16
N GLU A 208 1.55 8.73 16.45
CA GLU A 208 1.56 8.70 14.98
C GLU A 208 1.82 10.08 14.33
N SER A 209 1.87 11.13 15.14
CA SER A 209 2.29 12.49 14.73
C SER A 209 3.79 12.77 14.93
N ALA A 210 4.53 11.87 15.56
CA ALA A 210 5.94 12.05 15.87
C ALA A 210 6.84 11.85 14.64
N ALA A 211 6.49 10.90 13.77
CA ALA A 211 7.25 10.56 12.57
C ALA A 211 6.30 10.07 11.46
N PHE A 212 6.83 9.97 10.24
CA PHE A 212 6.13 9.26 9.16
C PHE A 212 6.26 7.76 9.39
N ASN A 213 5.13 7.05 9.30
CA ASN A 213 5.05 5.59 9.34
C ASN A 213 4.45 5.06 8.03
N THR A 214 4.69 3.79 7.71
CA THR A 214 4.01 3.10 6.60
C THR A 214 2.92 2.18 7.12
N TYR A 215 1.77 2.22 6.44
CA TYR A 215 0.58 1.46 6.78
C TYR A 215 0.07 0.76 5.54
N GLY A 216 0.13 -0.57 5.54
CA GLY A 216 -0.21 -1.40 4.40
C GLY A 216 -1.34 -2.37 4.70
N GLY A 217 -2.25 -2.54 3.76
CA GLY A 217 -3.31 -3.54 3.78
C GLY A 217 -3.29 -4.36 2.49
N TRP A 218 -3.04 -5.66 2.62
CA TRP A 218 -3.24 -6.63 1.55
C TRP A 218 -4.65 -7.20 1.67
N TRP A 219 -5.58 -6.67 0.87
CA TRP A 219 -6.90 -7.27 0.69
C TRP A 219 -6.75 -8.48 -0.21
N ARG A 220 -6.75 -9.68 0.39
CA ARG A 220 -6.38 -10.92 -0.30
C ARG A 220 -7.51 -11.48 -1.15
N ASP A 221 -8.70 -11.51 -0.57
CA ASP A 221 -9.90 -12.14 -1.11
C ASP A 221 -11.17 -11.62 -0.41
N GLU A 222 -12.33 -12.21 -0.70
CA GLU A 222 -13.62 -11.84 -0.13
C GLU A 222 -13.72 -12.05 1.39
N SER A 223 -12.79 -12.80 1.99
CA SER A 223 -12.89 -13.31 3.36
C SER A 223 -11.85 -12.70 4.31
N GLY A 224 -10.76 -12.11 3.82
CA GLY A 224 -9.84 -11.42 4.73
C GLY A 224 -8.75 -10.55 4.10
N ALA A 225 -8.01 -9.90 5.00
CA ALA A 225 -6.88 -9.02 4.69
C ALA A 225 -5.70 -9.23 5.65
N SER A 226 -4.47 -8.92 5.20
CA SER A 226 -3.27 -8.82 6.03
C SER A 226 -2.86 -7.37 6.17
N PHE A 227 -2.51 -6.93 7.37
CA PHE A 227 -2.06 -5.57 7.64
C PHE A 227 -0.59 -5.54 8.02
N TYR A 228 0.12 -4.49 7.62
CA TYR A 228 1.55 -4.30 7.80
C TYR A 228 1.80 -2.90 8.35
N TYR A 229 2.52 -2.81 9.46
CA TYR A 229 2.95 -1.54 10.05
C TYR A 229 4.47 -1.43 9.98
N ASN A 230 4.98 -0.37 9.35
CA ASN A 230 6.41 -0.11 9.19
C ASN A 230 7.20 -1.32 8.63
N ARG A 231 6.60 -2.06 7.68
CA ARG A 231 7.13 -3.30 7.07
C ARG A 231 7.43 -4.43 8.05
N GLY A 232 6.83 -4.40 9.24
CA GLY A 232 6.88 -5.51 10.18
C GLY A 232 6.09 -6.72 9.68
N GLU A 233 6.14 -7.79 10.47
CA GLU A 233 5.33 -8.99 10.25
C GLU A 233 3.84 -8.67 10.17
N PRO A 234 3.09 -9.31 9.26
CA PRO A 234 1.68 -9.03 9.11
C PRO A 234 0.83 -9.52 10.27
N LYS A 235 -0.35 -8.91 10.41
CA LYS A 235 -1.46 -9.44 11.20
C LYS A 235 -2.69 -9.56 10.33
N ASP A 236 -3.44 -10.64 10.50
CA ASP A 236 -4.58 -10.97 9.65
C ASP A 236 -5.91 -10.59 10.28
N MET A 237 -6.83 -10.13 9.43
CA MET A 237 -8.24 -9.96 9.74
C MET A 237 -9.08 -10.92 8.93
N HIS A 238 -10.03 -11.56 9.61
CA HIS A 238 -11.14 -12.26 8.98
C HIS A 238 -12.35 -11.33 8.93
N PHE A 239 -12.97 -11.19 7.76
CA PHE A 239 -14.12 -10.30 7.60
C PHE A 239 -15.38 -10.85 8.28
N TYR A 240 -16.27 -9.96 8.71
CA TYR A 240 -17.55 -10.36 9.29
C TYR A 240 -18.40 -11.13 8.26
N ASP A 241 -18.65 -12.41 8.53
CA ASP A 241 -19.17 -13.36 7.55
C ASP A 241 -20.58 -13.91 7.88
N LYS A 242 -21.22 -13.41 8.93
CA LYS A 242 -22.47 -14.00 9.45
C LYS A 242 -23.70 -13.64 8.62
N VAL A 243 -23.67 -12.53 7.88
CA VAL A 243 -24.70 -12.18 6.89
C VAL A 243 -24.38 -12.80 5.53
N LYS A 244 -23.09 -12.84 5.16
CA LYS A 244 -22.62 -13.30 3.86
C LYS A 244 -21.27 -13.99 4.01
N SER A 245 -21.12 -15.22 3.48
CA SER A 245 -19.90 -16.03 3.61
C SER A 245 -18.66 -15.45 2.90
N LYS A 246 -18.89 -14.64 1.88
CA LYS A 246 -17.87 -13.91 1.11
C LYS A 246 -18.21 -12.41 1.14
N PRO A 247 -18.00 -11.75 2.30
CA PRO A 247 -18.61 -10.45 2.57
C PRO A 247 -17.98 -9.30 1.77
N PHE A 248 -16.68 -9.35 1.48
CA PHE A 248 -15.95 -8.25 0.83
C PHE A 248 -15.75 -8.51 -0.66
N ASP A 249 -16.81 -8.40 -1.45
CA ASP A 249 -16.82 -8.81 -2.87
C ASP A 249 -17.18 -7.68 -3.85
N MET A 250 -17.10 -6.42 -3.41
CA MET A 250 -17.40 -5.26 -4.25
C MET A 250 -16.20 -4.33 -4.38
N PRO A 251 -15.96 -3.74 -5.57
CA PRO A 251 -14.92 -2.75 -5.73
C PRO A 251 -15.22 -1.47 -4.96
N MET A 252 -14.16 -0.77 -4.57
CA MET A 252 -14.23 0.39 -3.69
C MET A 252 -13.50 1.61 -4.29
N THR A 253 -13.81 2.78 -3.73
CA THR A 253 -12.95 3.97 -3.82
C THR A 253 -11.91 3.94 -2.71
N MET A 254 -10.76 4.55 -2.96
CA MET A 254 -9.76 4.86 -1.94
C MET A 254 -10.02 6.25 -1.37
N ARG A 255 -9.83 6.41 -0.06
CA ARG A 255 -10.10 7.63 0.69
C ARG A 255 -8.97 7.93 1.67
N LEU A 256 -8.52 9.19 1.66
CA LEU A 256 -7.56 9.76 2.60
C LEU A 256 -8.23 10.93 3.30
N ALA A 257 -8.39 10.91 4.62
CA ALA A 257 -9.17 11.93 5.31
C ALA A 257 -8.51 12.42 6.60
N SER A 258 -8.87 13.65 6.96
CA SER A 258 -8.70 14.21 8.29
C SER A 258 -10.04 14.78 8.73
N GLU A 259 -10.67 14.14 9.70
CA GLU A 259 -12.02 14.44 10.20
C GLU A 259 -12.07 14.52 11.73
N THR A 260 -13.20 14.95 12.28
CA THR A 260 -13.45 14.86 13.72
C THR A 260 -14.10 13.53 14.05
N TYR A 261 -13.75 12.94 15.20
CA TYR A 261 -14.46 11.81 15.79
C TYR A 261 -15.45 12.25 16.88
N PRO A 262 -16.46 11.44 17.21
CA PRO A 262 -17.49 11.82 18.18
C PRO A 262 -16.96 11.83 19.63
N THR A 263 -17.45 12.79 20.42
CA THR A 263 -17.30 12.81 21.88
C THR A 263 -18.32 11.87 22.55
N PRO A 264 -18.00 11.19 23.67
CA PRO A 264 -16.77 11.32 24.46
C PRO A 264 -15.62 10.41 24.01
N TRP A 265 -15.77 9.63 22.93
CA TRP A 265 -14.73 8.70 22.49
C TRP A 265 -13.41 9.40 22.18
N ILE A 266 -13.45 10.44 21.34
CA ILE A 266 -12.31 11.33 21.08
C ILE A 266 -12.73 12.77 21.38
N SER A 267 -11.90 13.51 22.11
CA SER A 267 -12.16 14.94 22.34
C SER A 267 -12.02 15.74 21.05
N LEU A 268 -12.82 16.80 20.87
CA LEU A 268 -12.62 17.72 19.75
C LEU A 268 -11.26 18.45 19.87
N PRO A 269 -10.62 18.81 18.75
CA PRO A 269 -9.41 19.63 18.77
C PRO A 269 -9.75 21.03 19.31
N THR A 270 -8.82 21.64 20.04
CA THR A 270 -9.06 23.01 20.56
C THR A 270 -8.86 24.05 19.47
N ASP A 271 -9.43 25.25 19.67
CA ASP A 271 -9.24 26.36 18.73
C ASP A 271 -7.75 26.75 18.61
N GLU A 272 -6.96 26.63 19.69
CA GLU A 272 -5.51 26.86 19.68
C GLU A 272 -4.76 25.79 18.85
N GLU A 273 -5.17 24.53 18.95
CA GLU A 273 -4.62 23.44 18.13
C GLU A 273 -4.94 23.65 16.65
N LEU A 274 -6.17 24.06 16.34
CA LEU A 274 -6.62 24.35 14.99
C LEU A 274 -6.00 25.64 14.41
N ALA A 275 -5.50 26.56 15.24
CA ALA A 275 -4.79 27.75 14.79
C ALA A 275 -3.30 27.50 14.50
N ASP A 276 -2.70 26.44 15.05
CA ASP A 276 -1.27 26.13 14.94
C ASP A 276 -0.98 25.23 13.72
N SER A 277 -0.39 25.82 12.67
CA SER A 277 -0.02 25.11 11.44
C SER A 277 1.05 24.03 11.62
N THR A 278 1.75 24.01 12.77
CA THR A 278 2.70 22.93 13.09
C THR A 278 2.02 21.70 13.69
N LYS A 279 0.72 21.80 13.99
CA LYS A 279 -0.07 20.73 14.62
C LYS A 279 -1.23 20.25 13.74
N ASN A 280 -1.98 21.15 13.12
CA ASN A 280 -3.26 20.85 12.47
C ASN A 280 -3.16 20.23 11.06
N VAL A 281 -2.00 19.72 10.65
CA VAL A 281 -1.82 19.17 9.30
C VAL A 281 -1.44 17.69 9.36
N CYS A 282 -2.22 16.86 8.68
CA CYS A 282 -1.82 15.50 8.32
C CYS A 282 -1.06 15.53 6.99
N TYR A 283 0.08 14.82 6.94
CA TYR A 283 0.97 14.78 5.77
C TYR A 283 1.05 13.37 5.20
N TYR A 284 0.67 13.19 3.94
CA TYR A 284 0.90 11.96 3.18
C TYR A 284 2.07 12.18 2.22
N ASP A 285 3.12 11.38 2.37
CA ASP A 285 4.30 11.33 1.49
C ASP A 285 3.96 10.65 0.17
N TRP A 286 3.28 9.52 0.24
CA TRP A 286 2.78 8.81 -0.92
C TRP A 286 1.64 7.88 -0.52
N VAL A 287 0.83 7.53 -1.52
CA VAL A 287 -0.07 6.39 -1.48
C VAL A 287 0.22 5.51 -2.69
N ARG A 288 0.25 4.20 -2.49
CA ARG A 288 0.58 3.23 -3.53
C ARG A 288 -0.39 2.06 -3.45
N SER A 289 -0.80 1.57 -4.60
CA SER A 289 -1.62 0.39 -4.74
C SER A 289 -1.00 -0.56 -5.75
N TYR A 290 -1.19 -1.86 -5.55
CA TYR A 290 -0.61 -2.89 -6.38
C TYR A 290 -1.60 -4.02 -6.65
N TYR A 291 -1.64 -4.44 -7.91
CA TYR A 291 -2.30 -5.67 -8.33
C TYR A 291 -1.37 -6.87 -8.15
N LEU A 292 -1.94 -8.02 -7.79
CA LEU A 292 -1.24 -9.29 -7.83
C LEU A 292 -1.56 -10.02 -9.15
N VAL A 293 -0.53 -10.30 -9.94
CA VAL A 293 -0.66 -10.98 -11.24
C VAL A 293 0.27 -12.18 -11.32
N ASP A 294 0.10 -13.04 -12.32
CA ASP A 294 1.07 -14.09 -12.59
C ASP A 294 2.39 -13.47 -13.07
N VAL A 295 3.52 -13.96 -12.57
CA VAL A 295 4.84 -13.39 -12.85
C VAL A 295 5.20 -13.41 -14.34
N ALA A 296 4.65 -14.38 -15.08
CA ALA A 296 4.84 -14.56 -16.50
C ALA A 296 3.81 -13.81 -17.37
N GLU A 297 2.85 -13.10 -16.76
CA GLU A 297 1.85 -12.35 -17.51
C GLU A 297 2.41 -11.00 -18.00
N PRO A 298 2.46 -10.76 -19.32
CA PRO A 298 2.76 -9.44 -19.86
C PRO A 298 1.60 -8.48 -19.55
N LEU A 299 1.91 -7.21 -19.28
CA LEU A 299 0.89 -6.19 -19.17
C LEU A 299 0.28 -5.97 -20.56
N LYS A 300 -0.98 -6.37 -20.76
CA LYS A 300 -1.71 -6.15 -22.02
C LYS A 300 -2.65 -4.96 -21.87
N LYS A 301 -2.70 -4.11 -22.90
CA LYS A 301 -3.68 -3.04 -23.03
C LYS A 301 -5.10 -3.63 -23.00
N GLY A 302 -5.92 -3.20 -22.05
CA GLY A 302 -7.38 -3.31 -22.11
C GLY A 302 -8.01 -4.70 -21.99
N ASN A 303 -7.48 -5.64 -21.20
CA ASN A 303 -8.14 -6.96 -21.07
C ASN A 303 -8.22 -7.59 -19.68
N ARG A 304 -8.29 -6.78 -18.63
CA ARG A 304 -8.82 -7.22 -17.33
C ARG A 304 -9.97 -6.31 -16.94
N LYS A 305 -11.16 -6.88 -16.77
CA LYS A 305 -12.25 -6.20 -16.08
C LYS A 305 -11.66 -5.76 -14.73
N ASN A 306 -11.60 -4.46 -14.45
CA ASN A 306 -11.11 -3.87 -13.18
C ASN A 306 -9.60 -3.60 -13.06
N MET A 307 -8.86 -3.54 -14.18
CA MET A 307 -7.53 -2.92 -14.17
C MET A 307 -7.52 -1.81 -15.23
N GLY A 308 -7.29 -0.56 -14.81
CA GLY A 308 -7.12 0.58 -15.70
C GLY A 308 -6.08 0.32 -16.80
N LEU A 309 -6.01 1.20 -17.80
CA LEU A 309 -5.04 1.07 -18.89
C LEU A 309 -3.61 1.18 -18.33
N LEU A 310 -2.91 0.05 -18.22
CA LEU A 310 -1.50 0.04 -17.88
C LEU A 310 -0.67 0.63 -19.03
N PRO A 311 0.41 1.37 -18.74
CA PRO A 311 1.29 1.90 -19.77
C PRO A 311 1.94 0.78 -20.57
N GLU A 312 2.12 0.98 -21.88
CA GLU A 312 2.78 0.02 -22.79
C GLU A 312 4.26 -0.21 -22.44
N SER A 313 4.86 0.69 -21.66
CA SER A 313 6.22 0.60 -21.14
C SER A 313 6.25 1.27 -19.77
N PRO A 314 5.98 0.52 -18.68
CA PRO A 314 6.02 1.10 -17.35
C PRO A 314 7.41 1.64 -17.04
N ASP A 315 7.48 2.74 -16.29
CA ASP A 315 8.71 3.22 -15.68
C ASP A 315 8.40 3.54 -14.21
N TRP A 316 8.58 2.51 -13.39
CA TRP A 316 8.17 2.48 -11.99
C TRP A 316 9.41 2.53 -11.11
N PRO A 317 9.96 3.72 -10.83
CA PRO A 317 11.23 3.86 -10.14
C PRO A 317 11.21 3.30 -8.70
N MET A 318 10.02 3.09 -8.12
CA MET A 318 9.87 2.39 -6.84
C MET A 318 10.40 0.95 -6.90
N PHE A 319 10.33 0.27 -8.04
CA PHE A 319 10.90 -1.05 -8.23
C PHE A 319 12.34 -0.96 -8.75
N GLN A 320 13.27 -0.60 -7.86
CA GLN A 320 14.69 -0.57 -8.21
C GLN A 320 15.18 -1.96 -8.60
N GLU A 321 15.91 -2.05 -9.71
CA GLU A 321 16.39 -3.32 -10.24
C GLU A 321 17.17 -4.11 -9.20
N LYS A 322 16.61 -5.25 -8.81
CA LYS A 322 17.19 -6.15 -7.83
C LYS A 322 16.80 -7.57 -8.19
N VAL A 323 17.69 -8.51 -7.91
CA VAL A 323 17.41 -9.94 -7.99
C VAL A 323 18.08 -10.63 -6.82
N THR A 324 17.37 -11.53 -6.15
CA THR A 324 17.89 -12.28 -5.00
C THR A 324 17.39 -13.70 -5.03
N PHE A 325 18.27 -14.67 -4.84
CA PHE A 325 17.86 -16.04 -4.62
C PHE A 325 17.09 -16.16 -3.30
N ILE A 326 16.06 -17.00 -3.32
CA ILE A 326 15.39 -17.48 -2.12
C ILE A 326 16.08 -18.79 -1.75
N LYS A 327 16.20 -19.08 -0.44
CA LYS A 327 16.84 -20.30 0.03
C LYS A 327 16.29 -21.52 -0.69
N THR A 328 17.14 -22.18 -1.46
CA THR A 328 16.82 -23.42 -2.18
C THR A 328 17.15 -24.63 -1.29
N THR A 329 16.41 -25.74 -1.49
CA THR A 329 16.60 -26.97 -0.72
C THR A 329 16.72 -28.18 -1.65
N GLY A 330 17.65 -29.07 -1.35
CA GLY A 330 17.86 -30.31 -2.10
C GLY A 330 19.08 -30.29 -3.02
N PRO A 331 19.46 -31.44 -3.59
CA PRO A 331 20.61 -31.54 -4.47
C PRO A 331 20.34 -30.86 -5.81
N ALA A 332 21.32 -30.10 -6.29
CA ALA A 332 21.26 -29.49 -7.61
C ALA A 332 21.32 -30.56 -8.69
N GLN A 333 20.32 -30.61 -9.56
CA GLN A 333 20.23 -31.59 -10.65
C GLN A 333 19.35 -31.06 -11.77
N ILE A 334 19.30 -31.77 -12.90
CA ILE A 334 18.35 -31.44 -13.96
C ILE A 334 16.92 -31.42 -13.39
N GLY A 335 16.15 -30.39 -13.72
CA GLY A 335 14.82 -30.19 -13.17
C GLY A 335 14.78 -29.51 -11.80
N HIS A 336 15.93 -29.29 -11.14
CA HIS A 336 15.96 -28.58 -9.86
C HIS A 336 15.61 -27.11 -10.05
N GLU A 337 14.71 -26.59 -9.22
CA GLU A 337 14.22 -25.22 -9.29
C GLU A 337 14.98 -24.29 -8.34
N LEU A 338 15.50 -23.20 -8.90
CA LEU A 338 16.10 -22.10 -8.15
C LEU A 338 15.07 -20.99 -8.00
N ALA A 339 14.49 -20.87 -6.81
CA ALA A 339 13.55 -19.82 -6.48
C ALA A 339 14.27 -18.48 -6.33
N LEU A 340 13.67 -17.41 -6.85
CA LEU A 340 14.22 -16.05 -6.78
C LEU A 340 13.11 -15.00 -6.68
N ASN A 341 13.48 -13.89 -6.08
CA ASN A 341 12.75 -12.63 -6.10
C ASN A 341 13.43 -11.66 -7.05
N TYR A 342 12.65 -10.85 -7.76
CA TYR A 342 13.17 -9.73 -8.54
C TYR A 342 12.31 -8.49 -8.40
N MET A 343 12.94 -7.33 -8.50
CA MET A 343 12.28 -6.05 -8.72
C MET A 343 12.77 -5.46 -10.03
N ALA A 344 11.86 -4.90 -10.83
CA ALA A 344 12.18 -4.29 -12.10
C ALA A 344 11.28 -3.08 -12.37
N SER A 345 11.88 -1.92 -12.64
CA SER A 345 11.17 -0.67 -12.92
C SER A 345 10.40 -0.69 -14.24
N LYS A 346 10.91 -1.47 -15.19
CA LYS A 346 10.37 -1.74 -16.51
C LYS A 346 10.74 -3.16 -16.91
N ASP A 347 10.36 -3.61 -18.10
CA ASP A 347 10.78 -4.94 -18.57
C ASP A 347 12.32 -5.09 -18.62
N ARG A 348 12.79 -6.26 -18.17
CA ARG A 348 14.21 -6.61 -18.03
C ARG A 348 14.47 -8.03 -18.50
N GLU A 349 15.74 -8.40 -18.48
CA GLU A 349 16.19 -9.77 -18.59
C GLU A 349 16.88 -10.20 -17.30
N LEU A 350 16.64 -11.45 -16.90
CA LEU A 350 17.51 -12.18 -15.98
C LEU A 350 18.45 -13.05 -16.80
N CYS A 351 19.73 -13.02 -16.47
CA CYS A 351 20.75 -13.93 -16.98
C CYS A 351 21.19 -14.84 -15.81
N LEU A 352 20.83 -16.12 -15.88
CA LEU A 352 21.30 -17.15 -14.96
C LEU A 352 22.51 -17.85 -15.59
N VAL A 353 23.61 -17.93 -14.87
CA VAL A 353 24.81 -18.69 -15.23
C VAL A 353 25.08 -19.70 -14.12
N VAL A 354 25.22 -20.97 -14.48
CA VAL A 354 25.67 -22.03 -13.57
C VAL A 354 27.09 -22.41 -13.97
N SER A 355 28.04 -22.27 -13.04
CA SER A 355 29.45 -22.55 -13.26
C SER A 355 29.98 -23.62 -12.30
N ASN A 356 30.93 -24.44 -12.75
CA ASN A 356 31.65 -25.38 -11.88
C ASN A 356 32.69 -24.64 -11.01
N GLU A 357 33.39 -25.37 -10.14
CA GLU A 357 34.44 -24.83 -9.27
C GLU A 357 35.61 -24.19 -10.03
N GLN A 358 35.85 -24.61 -11.27
CA GLN A 358 36.89 -24.03 -12.14
C GLN A 358 36.43 -22.73 -12.82
N GLY A 359 35.17 -22.31 -12.62
CA GLY A 359 34.57 -21.14 -13.24
C GLY A 359 34.10 -21.34 -14.68
N GLU A 360 34.10 -22.58 -15.17
CA GLU A 360 33.55 -22.92 -16.49
C GLU A 360 32.03 -22.88 -16.44
N SER A 361 31.43 -22.15 -17.39
CA SER A 361 29.97 -22.06 -17.53
C SER A 361 29.40 -23.35 -18.07
N ILE A 362 28.61 -24.04 -17.26
CA ILE A 362 27.90 -25.28 -17.63
C ILE A 362 26.57 -24.94 -18.31
N GLU A 363 25.92 -23.87 -17.87
CA GLU A 363 24.63 -23.46 -18.38
C GLU A 363 24.49 -21.93 -18.33
N GLU A 364 23.92 -21.35 -19.38
CA GLU A 364 23.43 -19.97 -19.39
C GLU A 364 21.96 -19.94 -19.85
N GLN A 365 21.11 -19.23 -19.11
CA GLN A 365 19.73 -18.97 -19.46
C GLN A 365 19.46 -17.46 -19.45
N ILE A 366 18.77 -16.98 -20.49
CA ILE A 366 18.26 -15.61 -20.57
C ILE A 366 16.74 -15.69 -20.46
N LEU A 367 16.18 -15.00 -19.47
CA LEU A 367 14.76 -15.05 -19.14
C LEU A 367 14.19 -13.63 -19.16
N PRO A 368 13.12 -13.37 -19.92
CA PRO A 368 12.43 -12.10 -19.81
C PRO A 368 11.71 -12.03 -18.46
N VAL A 369 11.75 -10.86 -17.83
CA VAL A 369 10.92 -10.53 -16.67
C VAL A 369 10.22 -9.21 -16.93
N TYR A 370 8.94 -9.11 -16.55
CA TYR A 370 8.19 -7.86 -16.72
C TYR A 370 8.22 -7.01 -15.45
N ALA A 371 7.98 -5.72 -15.62
CA ALA A 371 8.03 -4.73 -14.53
C ALA A 371 7.19 -5.10 -13.30
N GLY A 372 7.71 -4.81 -12.11
CA GLY A 372 7.07 -5.10 -10.83
C GLY A 372 8.02 -5.73 -9.81
N TYR A 373 7.46 -6.19 -8.69
CA TYR A 373 8.14 -7.04 -7.71
C TYR A 373 7.57 -8.46 -7.79
N GLY A 374 8.35 -9.41 -8.32
CA GLY A 374 7.90 -10.79 -8.59
C GLY A 374 8.74 -11.87 -7.92
N GLN A 375 8.10 -13.02 -7.69
CA GLN A 375 8.73 -14.27 -7.27
C GLN A 375 8.58 -15.29 -8.40
N MET A 376 9.67 -15.94 -8.80
CA MET A 376 9.68 -16.99 -9.82
C MET A 376 10.69 -18.08 -9.49
N ALA A 377 10.65 -19.16 -10.27
CA ALA A 377 11.63 -20.23 -10.22
C ALA A 377 12.31 -20.39 -11.57
N VAL A 378 13.60 -20.74 -11.56
CA VAL A 378 14.37 -21.09 -12.76
C VAL A 378 14.90 -22.50 -12.63
N THR A 379 14.56 -23.35 -13.58
CA THR A 379 14.94 -24.76 -13.59
C THR A 379 16.33 -24.95 -14.19
N ILE A 380 17.20 -25.72 -13.53
CA ILE A 380 18.46 -26.20 -14.11
C ILE A 380 18.15 -27.18 -15.24
N ARG A 381 18.66 -26.92 -16.45
CA ARG A 381 18.33 -27.71 -17.66
C ARG A 381 19.43 -28.67 -18.05
N GLN A 382 20.67 -28.42 -17.60
CA GLN A 382 21.79 -29.31 -17.90
C GLN A 382 22.01 -30.34 -16.79
N PRO A 383 22.41 -31.58 -17.13
CA PRO A 383 22.84 -32.54 -16.13
C PRO A 383 24.11 -32.04 -15.44
N LEU A 384 24.18 -32.19 -14.12
CA LEU A 384 25.33 -31.80 -13.30
C LEU A 384 26.06 -33.06 -12.82
N ALA A 385 27.38 -33.09 -13.00
CA ALA A 385 28.24 -34.09 -12.36
C ALA A 385 28.33 -33.83 -10.85
N HIS A 386 28.76 -34.84 -10.08
CA HIS A 386 29.01 -34.65 -8.65
C HIS A 386 30.03 -33.53 -8.40
N GLY A 387 29.69 -32.58 -7.54
CA GLY A 387 30.54 -31.44 -7.21
C GLY A 387 29.74 -30.23 -6.74
N VAL A 388 30.46 -29.15 -6.46
CA VAL A 388 29.90 -27.84 -6.10
C VAL A 388 29.84 -26.95 -7.35
N TYR A 389 28.75 -26.20 -7.46
CA TYR A 389 28.53 -25.23 -8.53
C TYR A 389 28.14 -23.88 -7.92
N THR A 390 28.35 -22.82 -8.68
CA THR A 390 27.83 -21.50 -8.38
C THR A 390 26.73 -21.16 -9.37
N ALA A 391 25.52 -20.90 -8.86
CA ALA A 391 24.47 -20.27 -9.64
C ALA A 391 24.54 -18.76 -9.42
N LYS A 392 24.77 -17.99 -10.49
CA LYS A 392 24.77 -16.52 -10.47
C LYS A 392 23.64 -16.01 -11.34
N VAL A 393 22.80 -15.14 -10.80
CA VAL A 393 21.75 -14.46 -11.54
C VAL A 393 22.04 -12.96 -11.62
N SER A 394 21.83 -12.36 -12.79
CA SER A 394 22.01 -10.93 -13.03
C SER A 394 20.76 -10.34 -13.67
N ILE A 395 20.28 -9.20 -13.17
CA ILE A 395 19.20 -8.43 -13.80
C ILE A 395 19.79 -7.32 -14.68
N ARG A 396 19.40 -7.27 -15.95
CA ARG A 396 20.03 -6.41 -16.96
C ARG A 396 19.01 -5.81 -17.94
N PRO A 397 19.39 -4.79 -18.74
CA PRO A 397 18.54 -4.25 -19.79
C PRO A 397 18.14 -5.34 -20.80
N LYS A 398 16.94 -5.23 -21.36
CA LYS A 398 16.48 -6.11 -22.44
C LYS A 398 17.40 -6.00 -23.65
N GLY A 399 17.79 -7.12 -24.25
CA GLY A 399 18.71 -7.19 -25.39
C GLY A 399 20.18 -6.90 -25.06
N ALA A 400 20.58 -6.92 -23.78
CA ALA A 400 21.98 -6.74 -23.41
C ALA A 400 22.84 -7.91 -23.94
N LYS A 401 23.98 -7.58 -24.55
CA LYS A 401 24.90 -8.60 -25.11
C LYS A 401 25.64 -9.39 -24.05
N ASN A 402 25.84 -8.81 -22.87
CA ASN A 402 26.56 -9.37 -21.74
C ASN A 402 26.08 -8.73 -20.43
N ASN A 403 26.72 -9.11 -19.32
CA ASN A 403 26.36 -8.65 -17.97
C ASN A 403 27.11 -7.38 -17.52
N ASP A 404 27.91 -6.73 -18.39
CA ASP A 404 28.68 -5.51 -18.03
C ASP A 404 27.77 -4.34 -17.66
N ARG A 405 26.51 -4.38 -18.12
CA ARG A 405 25.46 -3.41 -17.82
C ARG A 405 24.37 -3.97 -16.91
N ALA A 406 24.64 -5.05 -16.18
CA ALA A 406 23.71 -5.55 -15.18
C ALA A 406 23.52 -4.50 -14.06
N TYR A 407 22.29 -4.33 -13.62
CA TYR A 407 21.95 -3.42 -12.53
C TYR A 407 22.25 -4.03 -11.16
N HIS A 408 22.04 -5.34 -11.04
CA HIS A 408 22.25 -6.10 -9.81
C HIS A 408 22.57 -7.56 -10.15
N HIS A 409 23.30 -8.23 -9.26
CA HIS A 409 23.53 -9.67 -9.33
C HIS A 409 23.45 -10.30 -7.94
N ASP A 410 23.10 -11.58 -7.92
CA ASP A 410 23.17 -12.42 -6.73
C ASP A 410 23.71 -13.80 -7.08
N SER A 411 24.24 -14.52 -6.10
CA SER A 411 24.83 -15.84 -6.31
C SER A 411 24.68 -16.75 -5.11
N ILE A 412 24.43 -18.03 -5.37
CA ILE A 412 24.39 -19.09 -4.36
C ILE A 412 25.27 -20.27 -4.77
N ALA A 413 25.84 -20.95 -3.78
CA ALA A 413 26.45 -22.26 -3.98
C ALA A 413 25.35 -23.32 -4.03
N ILE A 414 25.48 -24.27 -4.96
CA ILE A 414 24.57 -25.40 -5.13
C ILE A 414 25.41 -26.68 -5.27
N GLU A 415 24.92 -27.81 -4.77
CA GLU A 415 25.71 -29.05 -4.73
C GLU A 415 24.94 -30.22 -5.34
N LYS A 416 25.60 -30.98 -6.23
CA LYS A 416 25.12 -32.30 -6.66
C LYS A 416 25.80 -33.38 -5.82
N THR A 417 25.04 -34.10 -5.00
CA THR A 417 25.53 -35.22 -4.20
C THR A 417 25.50 -36.55 -5.00
N LYS A 418 26.39 -37.49 -4.66
CA LYS A 418 26.39 -38.85 -5.24
C LYS A 418 25.08 -39.56 -4.88
N GLY A 419 24.35 -40.07 -5.88
CA GLY A 419 23.18 -40.94 -5.69
C GLY A 419 21.81 -40.27 -5.84
N ALA A 420 21.74 -38.96 -6.11
CA ALA A 420 20.52 -38.32 -6.57
C ALA A 420 20.33 -38.65 -8.07
N LEU A 421 19.34 -39.48 -8.41
CA LEU A 421 18.96 -39.82 -9.78
C LEU A 421 18.28 -38.65 -10.48
#